data_AF-E6ZZ91-F1
#
_entry.id   AF-E6ZZ91-F1
#
_cell.length_a   1.000
_cell.length_b   1.000
_cell.length_c   1.000
_cell.angle_alpha   90.00
_cell.angle_beta   90.00
_cell.angle_gamma   90.00
#
_symmetry.space_group_name_H-M   'P 1'
#
loop_
_entity.id
_entity.type
_entity.pdbx_description
1 polymer ?
#
loop_
_entity_poly.entity_id
_entity_poly.type
_entity_poly.pdbx_seq_one_letter_code
_entity_poly.pdbx_strand_id
1 'polypeptide(L)'
;FIGPKWNNLTIENFNIDISIITSFGIINIPSKRLQHILDKYNLNFKIVLEMNGQTKGIKKMLSIYMCVNLTNGKIYIGSASKGYLYDRYRAHLFLAKKQGSKIVNKAVMKYGIDNFAFVILEYVKNEKVLILEREQYYIDLLKPAYNIAKIAGSVMGIRRSMEQRIKLSINMTQDHINKIIKAHTGKTVSVETRELIRQAALGH
;
A
#
# COMPACT_ATOMS: atom_id res chain seq x y z
N PHE A 1 -26.24 15.73 -36.01
CA PHE A 1 -25.66 14.97 -37.12
C PHE A 1 -24.49 15.75 -37.67
N ILE A 2 -23.25 15.28 -37.83
CA ILE A 2 -22.52 14.02 -37.64
C ILE A 2 -21.08 14.52 -37.35
N GLY A 3 -20.30 13.83 -36.50
CA GLY A 3 -18.82 13.96 -36.54
C GLY A 3 -18.28 13.36 -37.86
N PRO A 4 -17.05 12.85 -37.95
CA PRO A 4 -15.86 13.08 -37.13
C PRO A 4 -14.70 13.62 -37.99
N LYS A 5 -13.57 13.96 -37.37
CA LYS A 5 -12.22 13.63 -37.89
C LYS A 5 -11.18 13.80 -36.79
N TRP A 6 -10.52 12.70 -36.48
CA TRP A 6 -9.30 12.67 -35.67
C TRP A 6 -8.18 13.26 -36.50
N ASN A 7 -7.53 14.30 -36.00
CA ASN A 7 -6.28 14.83 -36.55
C ASN A 7 -5.30 15.09 -35.41
N ASN A 8 -4.17 14.38 -35.48
CA ASN A 8 -2.81 14.86 -35.19
C ASN A 8 -2.69 15.97 -34.14
N LEU A 9 -2.26 15.61 -32.93
CA LEU A 9 -1.51 16.53 -32.07
C LEU A 9 -0.05 16.08 -32.08
N THR A 10 0.68 16.69 -33.01
CA THR A 10 2.13 16.75 -33.10
C THR A 10 2.71 17.29 -31.79
N ILE A 11 3.74 16.60 -31.28
CA ILE A 11 4.58 17.04 -30.17
C ILE A 11 5.56 18.07 -30.73
N GLU A 12 5.15 19.33 -30.87
CA GLU A 12 6.09 20.43 -31.11
C GLU A 12 5.65 21.68 -30.36
N ASN A 13 6.65 22.37 -29.80
CA ASN A 13 6.59 23.64 -29.04
C ASN A 13 6.39 23.57 -27.53
N PHE A 14 7.23 22.79 -26.84
CA PHE A 14 7.85 23.32 -25.63
C PHE A 14 9.36 23.13 -25.70
N ASN A 15 10.07 24.23 -25.93
CA ASN A 15 11.48 24.36 -25.53
C ASN A 15 11.49 24.36 -23.99
N ILE A 16 11.39 23.18 -23.39
CA ILE A 16 11.65 23.02 -21.97
C ILE A 16 13.16 22.95 -21.83
N ASP A 17 13.72 24.01 -21.28
CA ASP A 17 15.12 24.03 -20.89
C ASP A 17 15.38 22.89 -19.90
N ILE A 18 16.10 21.86 -20.36
CA ILE A 18 16.41 20.65 -19.60
C ILE A 18 17.26 20.99 -18.36
N SER A 19 17.84 22.19 -18.29
CA SER A 19 18.53 22.72 -17.11
C SER A 19 17.60 23.14 -15.95
N ILE A 20 16.27 23.18 -16.14
CA ILE A 20 15.30 23.44 -15.06
C ILE A 20 14.90 22.14 -14.34
N ILE A 21 15.20 20.98 -14.94
CA ILE A 21 15.00 19.65 -14.32
C ILE A 21 16.08 19.36 -13.26
N THR A 22 17.17 20.12 -13.25
CA THR A 22 18.25 19.97 -12.27
C THR A 22 17.99 20.78 -10.99
N SER A 23 16.98 20.35 -10.21
CA SER A 23 16.94 20.50 -8.74
C SER A 23 15.74 19.75 -8.13
N PHE A 24 15.63 18.45 -8.46
CA PHE A 24 14.80 17.40 -7.83
C PHE A 24 13.52 17.84 -7.08
N GLY A 25 12.38 17.88 -7.77
CA GLY A 25 11.02 18.06 -7.23
C GLY A 25 10.01 17.09 -7.87
N ILE A 26 8.71 17.23 -7.51
CA ILE A 26 7.58 16.43 -8.03
C ILE A 26 7.67 16.28 -9.56
N ILE A 27 7.65 15.04 -10.07
CA ILE A 27 7.73 14.77 -11.51
C ILE A 27 6.35 14.31 -12.00
N ASN A 28 5.81 15.00 -13.01
CA ASN A 28 4.55 14.59 -13.66
C ASN A 28 4.77 13.71 -14.90
N ILE A 29 6.01 13.52 -15.32
CA ILE A 29 6.41 12.72 -16.48
C ILE A 29 7.07 11.43 -15.97
N PRO A 30 6.46 10.25 -16.13
CA PRO A 30 7.05 8.98 -15.70
C PRO A 30 8.28 8.62 -16.53
N SER A 31 9.22 7.88 -15.94
CA SER A 31 10.23 7.17 -16.73
C SER A 31 9.57 6.22 -17.74
N LYS A 32 10.24 5.93 -18.88
CA LYS A 32 9.72 4.98 -19.89
C LYS A 32 9.37 3.60 -19.29
N ARG A 33 10.16 3.15 -18.31
CA ARG A 33 9.95 1.88 -17.59
C ARG A 33 8.64 1.92 -16.79
N LEU A 34 8.38 3.03 -16.10
CA LEU A 34 7.16 3.22 -15.35
C LEU A 34 5.95 3.42 -16.27
N GLN A 35 6.10 4.21 -17.33
CA GLN A 35 5.04 4.48 -18.31
C GLN A 35 4.50 3.17 -18.89
N HIS A 36 5.37 2.25 -19.31
CA HIS A 36 4.96 0.94 -19.81
C HIS A 36 4.11 0.15 -18.81
N ILE A 37 4.44 0.24 -17.51
CA ILE A 37 3.68 -0.42 -16.44
C ILE A 37 2.33 0.28 -16.24
N LEU A 38 2.29 1.61 -16.25
CA LEU A 38 1.06 2.38 -16.10
C LEU A 38 0.09 2.13 -17.27
N ASP A 39 0.60 2.10 -18.50
CA ASP A 39 -0.17 1.83 -19.71
C ASP A 39 -0.76 0.42 -19.69
N LYS A 40 0.03 -0.58 -19.25
CA LYS A 40 -0.43 -1.97 -19.11
C LYS A 40 -1.69 -2.09 -18.25
N TYR A 41 -1.81 -1.27 -17.21
CA TYR A 41 -2.96 -1.28 -16.31
C TYR A 41 -3.96 -0.15 -16.61
N ASN A 42 -3.75 0.62 -17.68
CA ASN A 42 -4.54 1.81 -18.02
C ASN A 42 -4.73 2.76 -16.82
N LEU A 43 -3.66 2.99 -16.06
CA LEU A 43 -3.71 3.72 -14.79
C LEU A 43 -3.53 5.22 -14.99
N ASN A 44 -4.54 5.96 -14.56
CA ASN A 44 -4.40 7.39 -14.31
C ASN A 44 -3.69 7.61 -12.97
N PHE A 45 -2.65 8.45 -12.97
CA PHE A 45 -1.94 8.86 -11.77
C PHE A 45 -2.01 10.38 -11.60
N LYS A 46 -1.73 10.84 -10.37
CA LYS A 46 -1.67 12.26 -10.02
C LYS A 46 -0.25 12.78 -9.91
N ILE A 47 0.64 11.98 -9.33
CA ILE A 47 2.05 12.35 -9.08
C ILE A 47 2.92 11.10 -9.15
N VAL A 48 4.12 11.25 -9.71
CA VAL A 48 5.19 10.26 -9.66
C VAL A 48 6.35 10.80 -8.83
N LEU A 49 6.90 9.92 -7.98
CA LEU A 49 8.16 10.12 -7.28
C LEU A 49 9.10 8.98 -7.69
N GLU A 50 10.11 9.33 -8.49
CA GLU A 50 11.23 8.47 -8.84
C GLU A 50 12.53 9.13 -8.32
N MET A 51 13.56 8.32 -8.05
CA MET A 51 14.94 8.76 -7.76
C MET A 51 15.10 9.95 -6.80
N ASN A 52 15.22 9.70 -5.49
CA ASN A 52 15.48 10.73 -4.46
C ASN A 52 14.62 12.01 -4.57
N GLY A 53 13.42 11.92 -5.17
CA GLY A 53 12.58 13.08 -5.43
C GLY A 53 12.18 13.82 -4.15
N GLN A 54 12.25 15.15 -4.17
CA GLN A 54 11.72 15.96 -3.09
C GLN A 54 10.18 15.96 -3.11
N THR A 55 9.57 15.91 -1.93
CA THR A 55 8.12 15.91 -1.77
C THR A 55 7.54 17.27 -1.41
N LYS A 56 8.32 18.34 -1.56
CA LYS A 56 7.87 19.72 -1.29
C LYS A 56 6.79 20.08 -2.30
N GLY A 57 5.58 20.37 -1.84
CA GLY A 57 4.42 20.68 -2.68
C GLY A 57 3.38 19.54 -2.81
N ILE A 58 3.64 18.35 -2.25
CA ILE A 58 2.62 17.29 -2.25
C ILE A 58 1.44 17.71 -1.38
N LYS A 59 0.23 17.55 -1.93
CA LYS A 59 -1.00 17.93 -1.25
C LYS A 59 -1.19 17.09 0.01
N LYS A 60 -1.43 17.75 1.15
CA LYS A 60 -1.78 17.09 2.42
C LYS A 60 -3.24 16.63 2.38
N MET A 61 -3.48 15.52 1.71
CA MET A 61 -4.79 14.87 1.58
C MET A 61 -4.70 13.37 1.87
N LEU A 62 -5.85 12.76 2.15
CA LEU A 62 -6.01 11.32 2.06
C LEU A 62 -5.66 10.89 0.64
N SER A 63 -4.89 9.82 0.49
CA SER A 63 -4.41 9.40 -0.82
C SER A 63 -4.22 7.90 -0.90
N ILE A 64 -4.46 7.37 -2.10
CA ILE A 64 -4.07 6.02 -2.49
C ILE A 64 -2.78 6.13 -3.29
N TYR A 65 -1.81 5.31 -2.91
CA TYR A 65 -0.51 5.25 -3.56
C TYR A 65 -0.14 3.82 -3.95
N MET A 66 0.82 3.74 -4.87
CA MET A 66 1.39 2.52 -5.38
C MET A 66 2.92 2.57 -5.31
N CYS A 67 3.55 1.56 -4.74
CA CYS A 67 4.99 1.34 -4.90
C CYS A 67 5.20 0.35 -6.04
N VAL A 68 5.99 0.72 -7.05
CA VAL A 68 6.23 -0.09 -8.24
C VAL A 68 7.70 -0.51 -8.26
N ASN A 69 7.97 -1.81 -8.43
CA ASN A 69 9.29 -2.30 -8.76
C ASN A 69 9.46 -2.27 -10.29
N LEU A 70 10.32 -1.37 -10.77
CA LEU A 70 10.58 -1.13 -12.19
C LEU A 70 11.39 -2.25 -12.86
N THR A 71 11.91 -3.21 -12.10
CA THR A 71 12.67 -4.37 -12.63
C THR A 71 11.74 -5.50 -13.05
N ASN A 72 10.69 -5.76 -12.27
CA ASN A 72 9.81 -6.91 -12.48
C ASN A 72 8.31 -6.57 -12.58
N GLY A 73 7.96 -5.29 -12.49
CA GLY A 73 6.57 -4.80 -12.58
C GLY A 73 5.70 -5.17 -11.39
N LYS A 74 6.24 -5.74 -10.32
CA LYS A 74 5.48 -6.06 -9.11
C LYS A 74 5.19 -4.80 -8.31
N ILE A 75 3.99 -4.75 -7.73
CA ILE A 75 3.45 -3.56 -7.10
C ILE A 75 2.95 -3.83 -5.67
N TYR A 76 2.90 -2.76 -4.89
CA TYR A 76 2.22 -2.65 -3.60
C TYR A 76 1.21 -1.51 -3.66
N ILE A 77 0.01 -1.72 -3.12
CA ILE A 77 -1.01 -0.68 -2.95
C ILE A 77 -1.16 -0.35 -1.47
N GLY A 78 -1.28 0.93 -1.16
CA GLY A 78 -1.61 1.36 0.20
C GLY A 78 -2.25 2.74 0.23
N SER A 79 -2.76 3.09 1.41
CA SER A 79 -3.34 4.39 1.69
C SER A 79 -2.53 5.21 2.69
N ALA A 80 -2.61 6.52 2.57
CA ALA A 80 -2.00 7.47 3.49
C ALA A 80 -3.03 8.42 4.09
N SER A 81 -2.98 8.57 5.41
CA SER A 81 -3.72 9.60 6.13
C SER A 81 -3.26 11.00 5.72
N LYS A 82 -4.11 12.01 5.94
CA LYS A 82 -3.81 13.41 5.65
C LYS A 82 -2.46 13.82 6.25
N GLY A 83 -1.51 14.21 5.39
CA GLY A 83 -0.18 14.68 5.80
C GLY A 83 0.87 13.59 6.01
N TYR A 84 0.52 12.30 5.96
CA TYR A 84 1.42 11.17 6.23
C TYR A 84 1.94 10.48 4.97
N LEU A 85 1.64 11.01 3.78
CA LEU A 85 2.05 10.37 2.52
C LEU A 85 3.57 10.28 2.38
N TYR A 86 4.29 11.33 2.78
CA TYR A 86 5.75 11.32 2.77
C TYR A 86 6.32 10.29 3.75
N ASP A 87 5.73 10.15 4.94
CA ASP A 87 6.14 9.14 5.90
C ASP A 87 5.94 7.74 5.35
N ARG A 88 4.86 7.49 4.59
CA ARG A 88 4.63 6.22 3.88
C ARG A 88 5.69 5.96 2.81
N TYR A 89 6.00 6.97 1.99
CA TYR A 89 7.07 6.89 0.99
C TYR A 89 8.41 6.50 1.63
N ARG A 90 8.81 7.23 2.68
CA ARG A 90 10.03 6.93 3.43
C ARG A 90 9.99 5.56 4.09
N ALA A 91 8.88 5.18 4.71
CA ALA A 91 8.72 3.93 5.41
C ALA A 91 8.96 2.72 4.49
N HIS A 92 8.38 2.74 3.29
CA HIS A 92 8.48 1.63 2.34
C HIS A 92 9.80 1.60 1.58
N LEU A 93 10.35 2.77 1.22
CA LEU A 93 11.47 2.83 0.29
C LEU A 93 12.83 3.09 0.95
N PHE A 94 12.87 3.80 2.09
CA PHE A 94 14.14 4.21 2.72
C PHE A 94 14.33 3.60 4.12
N LEU A 95 13.25 3.36 4.86
CA LEU A 95 13.30 2.84 6.23
C LEU A 95 13.03 1.33 6.29
N ALA A 96 13.69 0.59 5.38
CA ALA A 96 13.45 -0.82 5.06
C ALA A 96 13.44 -1.80 6.25
N LYS A 97 13.88 -1.39 7.44
CA LYS A 97 13.99 -2.27 8.62
C LYS A 97 13.06 -1.92 9.79
N LYS A 98 12.31 -0.81 9.73
CA LYS A 98 11.58 -0.31 10.92
C LYS A 98 10.08 -0.07 10.70
N GLN A 99 9.65 0.28 9.48
CA GLN A 99 8.27 0.67 9.20
C GLN A 99 7.84 0.19 7.80
N GLY A 100 6.54 0.23 7.49
CA GLY A 100 6.02 -0.11 6.16
C GLY A 100 5.87 -1.61 5.88
N SER A 101 5.74 -1.96 4.60
CA SER A 101 5.56 -3.34 4.13
C SER A 101 6.89 -4.07 4.12
N LYS A 102 7.00 -5.14 4.92
CA LYS A 102 8.21 -5.99 4.98
C LYS A 102 8.57 -6.58 3.62
N ILE A 103 7.60 -6.84 2.74
CA ILE A 103 7.85 -7.38 1.40
C ILE A 103 8.46 -6.31 0.50
N VAL A 104 7.88 -5.11 0.49
CA VAL A 104 8.42 -3.99 -0.29
C VAL A 104 9.84 -3.70 0.16
N ASN A 105 10.07 -3.59 1.47
CA ASN A 105 11.39 -3.35 2.03
C ASN A 105 12.45 -4.38 1.60
N LYS A 106 12.10 -5.68 1.66
CA LYS A 106 12.98 -6.76 1.18
C LYS A 106 13.24 -6.66 -0.33
N ALA A 107 12.22 -6.29 -1.10
CA ALA A 107 12.37 -6.11 -2.54
C ALA A 107 13.27 -4.89 -2.85
N VAL A 108 13.13 -3.77 -2.14
CA VAL A 108 14.02 -2.61 -2.26
C VAL A 108 15.47 -3.00 -1.94
N MET A 109 15.70 -3.74 -0.85
CA MET A 109 17.04 -4.25 -0.53
C MET A 109 17.62 -5.17 -1.61
N LYS A 110 16.77 -5.93 -2.31
CA LYS A 110 17.18 -6.88 -3.36
C LYS A 110 17.48 -6.21 -4.69
N TYR A 111 16.62 -5.28 -5.13
CA TYR A 111 16.68 -4.69 -6.48
C TYR A 111 17.26 -3.27 -6.50
N GLY A 112 17.54 -2.67 -5.33
CA GLY A 112 18.00 -1.30 -5.23
C GLY A 112 16.86 -0.28 -5.29
N ILE A 113 17.04 0.84 -4.59
CA ILE A 113 16.05 1.91 -4.48
C ILE A 113 15.75 2.59 -5.83
N ASP A 114 16.75 2.74 -6.69
CA ASP A 114 16.61 3.38 -8.01
C ASP A 114 15.72 2.57 -8.98
N ASN A 115 15.43 1.32 -8.63
CA ASN A 115 14.49 0.45 -9.35
C ASN A 115 13.09 0.47 -8.77
N PHE A 116 12.74 1.48 -7.96
CA PHE A 116 11.41 1.68 -7.44
C PHE A 116 10.86 3.07 -7.78
N ALA A 117 9.55 3.10 -8.02
CA ALA A 117 8.77 4.33 -8.14
C ALA A 117 7.65 4.35 -7.10
N PHE A 118 7.29 5.54 -6.64
CA PHE A 118 6.14 5.76 -5.78
C PHE A 118 5.15 6.67 -6.49
N VAL A 119 3.95 6.16 -6.73
CA VAL A 119 2.94 6.79 -7.58
C VAL A 119 1.70 7.10 -6.75
N ILE A 120 1.22 8.33 -6.78
CA ILE A 120 -0.08 8.69 -6.22
C ILE A 120 -1.15 8.40 -7.27
N LEU A 121 -2.05 7.48 -6.99
CA LEU A 121 -3.14 7.11 -7.91
C LEU A 121 -4.34 8.05 -7.74
N GLU A 122 -4.71 8.32 -6.49
CA GLU A 122 -5.95 9.04 -6.18
C GLU A 122 -5.78 9.89 -4.92
N TYR A 123 -6.38 11.09 -4.93
CA TYR A 123 -6.63 11.87 -3.72
C TYR A 123 -8.07 11.67 -3.29
N VAL A 124 -8.27 11.24 -2.05
CA VAL A 124 -9.59 10.93 -1.50
C VAL A 124 -10.09 12.13 -0.68
N LYS A 125 -11.38 12.44 -0.80
CA LYS A 125 -12.04 13.44 0.06
C LYS A 125 -12.07 12.94 1.51
N ASN A 126 -12.28 13.85 2.47
CA ASN A 126 -11.93 13.74 3.89
C ASN A 126 -12.72 12.70 4.73
N GLU A 127 -12.93 11.49 4.20
CA GLU A 127 -13.73 10.42 4.80
C GLU A 127 -12.90 9.14 4.95
N LYS A 128 -12.78 8.66 6.19
CA LYS A 128 -11.96 7.49 6.53
C LYS A 128 -12.56 6.17 6.02
N VAL A 129 -13.88 6.06 5.91
CA VAL A 129 -14.52 4.87 5.33
C VAL A 129 -14.15 4.76 3.85
N LEU A 130 -14.26 5.89 3.14
CA LEU A 130 -13.95 5.99 1.73
C LEU A 130 -12.49 5.61 1.41
N ILE A 131 -11.50 5.95 2.25
CA ILE A 131 -10.11 5.61 1.95
C ILE A 131 -9.85 4.09 1.92
N LEU A 132 -10.50 3.32 2.80
CA LEU A 132 -10.33 1.86 2.83
C LEU A 132 -11.04 1.19 1.66
N GLU A 133 -12.21 1.70 1.28
CA GLU A 133 -12.93 1.24 0.08
C GLU A 133 -12.12 1.50 -1.20
N ARG A 134 -11.51 2.69 -1.31
CA ARG A 134 -10.65 3.01 -2.46
C ARG A 134 -9.36 2.17 -2.45
N GLU A 135 -8.75 1.93 -1.30
CA GLU A 135 -7.60 1.02 -1.19
C GLU A 135 -7.97 -0.39 -1.64
N GLN A 136 -9.12 -0.92 -1.18
CA GLN A 136 -9.62 -2.22 -1.58
C GLN A 136 -9.89 -2.29 -3.09
N TYR A 137 -10.54 -1.27 -3.66
CA TYR A 137 -10.78 -1.17 -5.10
C TYR A 137 -9.50 -1.37 -5.93
N TYR A 138 -8.41 -0.69 -5.57
CA TYR A 138 -7.14 -0.84 -6.28
C TYR A 138 -6.45 -2.18 -6.00
N ILE A 139 -6.59 -2.75 -4.80
CA ILE A 139 -6.09 -4.10 -4.50
C ILE A 139 -6.79 -5.15 -5.39
N ASP A 140 -8.11 -5.07 -5.51
CA ASP A 140 -8.90 -6.02 -6.30
C ASP A 140 -8.66 -5.86 -7.81
N LEU A 141 -8.57 -4.61 -8.27
CA LEU A 141 -8.29 -4.29 -9.67
C LEU A 141 -6.89 -4.76 -10.10
N LEU A 142 -5.87 -4.48 -9.29
CA LEU A 142 -4.46 -4.64 -9.70
C LEU A 142 -3.80 -5.91 -9.16
N LYS A 143 -4.43 -6.59 -8.20
CA LYS A 143 -3.94 -7.84 -7.59
C LYS A 143 -2.45 -7.76 -7.19
N PRO A 144 -2.07 -6.78 -6.34
CA PRO A 144 -0.69 -6.44 -6.09
C PRO A 144 0.11 -7.57 -5.42
N ALA A 145 1.21 -7.96 -6.06
CA ALA A 145 2.05 -9.07 -5.60
C ALA A 145 2.75 -8.83 -4.25
N TYR A 146 2.90 -7.56 -3.82
CA TYR A 146 3.55 -7.22 -2.56
C TYR A 146 2.57 -6.98 -1.39
N ASN A 147 1.26 -6.99 -1.61
CA ASN A 147 0.27 -6.96 -0.53
C ASN A 147 0.05 -8.39 0.00
N ILE A 148 0.32 -8.61 1.29
CA ILE A 148 0.06 -9.90 1.94
C ILE A 148 -1.42 -10.04 2.29
N ALA A 149 -2.00 -8.95 2.80
CA ALA A 149 -3.41 -8.87 3.10
C ALA A 149 -4.21 -8.65 1.81
N LYS A 150 -5.23 -9.48 1.61
CA LYS A 150 -6.20 -9.30 0.52
C LYS A 150 -7.26 -8.25 0.84
N ILE A 151 -7.50 -8.01 2.14
CA ILE A 151 -8.46 -7.04 2.63
C ILE A 151 -7.71 -5.80 3.12
N ALA A 152 -8.07 -4.63 2.60
CA ALA A 152 -7.51 -3.35 2.99
C ALA A 152 -7.67 -3.12 4.51
N GLY A 153 -6.62 -2.64 5.16
CA GLY A 153 -6.62 -2.35 6.60
C GLY A 153 -6.79 -3.57 7.53
N SER A 154 -6.95 -4.79 7.02
CA SER A 154 -7.24 -5.98 7.83
C SER A 154 -6.31 -7.14 7.52
N VAL A 155 -5.79 -7.77 8.57
CA VAL A 155 -5.05 -9.05 8.46
C VAL A 155 -5.96 -10.27 8.62
N MET A 156 -7.28 -10.05 8.69
CA MET A 156 -8.27 -11.11 8.83
C MET A 156 -8.20 -12.08 7.64
N GLY A 157 -8.21 -13.37 7.91
CA GLY A 157 -8.07 -14.42 6.89
C GLY A 157 -6.64 -14.78 6.49
N ILE A 158 -5.61 -14.04 6.93
CA ILE A 158 -4.21 -14.42 6.70
C ILE A 158 -3.83 -15.57 7.65
N ARG A 159 -3.68 -16.78 7.10
CA ARG A 159 -3.18 -17.95 7.84
C ARG A 159 -1.67 -17.78 8.09
N ARG A 160 -1.27 -17.75 9.37
CA ARG A 160 0.14 -17.77 9.78
C ARG A 160 0.68 -19.20 9.74
N SER A 161 1.96 -19.37 9.40
CA SER A 161 2.59 -20.70 9.46
C SER A 161 2.66 -21.20 10.91
N MET A 162 2.78 -22.52 11.09
CA MET A 162 2.89 -23.12 12.42
C MET A 162 4.09 -22.55 13.19
N GLU A 163 5.25 -22.40 12.54
CA GLU A 163 6.44 -21.75 13.11
C GLU A 163 6.18 -20.32 13.59
N GLN A 164 5.44 -19.52 12.80
CA GLN A 164 5.09 -18.16 13.18
C GLN A 164 4.12 -18.13 14.37
N ARG A 165 3.18 -19.08 14.45
CA ARG A 165 2.28 -19.24 15.60
C ARG A 165 3.07 -19.62 16.85
N ILE A 166 4.00 -20.57 16.74
CA ILE A 166 4.87 -21.00 17.83
C ILE A 166 5.74 -19.83 18.32
N LYS A 167 6.38 -19.09 17.42
CA LYS A 167 7.21 -17.93 17.80
C LYS A 167 6.43 -16.82 18.50
N LEU A 168 5.18 -16.58 18.09
CA LEU A 168 4.28 -15.64 18.78
C LEU A 168 3.88 -16.16 20.16
N SER A 169 3.63 -17.47 20.28
CA SER A 169 3.31 -18.13 21.55
C SER A 169 4.49 -18.11 22.52
N ILE A 170 5.73 -18.30 22.03
CA ILE A 170 6.95 -18.29 22.85
C ILE A 170 7.28 -16.87 23.33
N ASN A 171 6.96 -15.85 22.53
CA ASN A 171 7.24 -14.45 22.87
C ASN A 171 6.16 -13.80 23.78
N MET A 172 5.15 -14.54 24.22
CA MET A 172 4.23 -14.05 25.25
C MET A 172 4.96 -14.03 26.60
N THR A 173 5.09 -12.84 27.19
CA THR A 173 5.69 -12.71 28.52
C THR A 173 4.83 -13.41 29.58
N GLN A 174 5.48 -14.00 30.58
CA GLN A 174 4.80 -14.68 31.68
C GLN A 174 3.80 -13.74 32.39
N ASP A 175 4.12 -12.44 32.47
CA ASP A 175 3.22 -11.42 33.02
C ASP A 175 1.94 -11.23 32.19
N HIS A 176 2.02 -11.34 30.86
CA HIS A 176 0.85 -11.26 29.99
C HIS A 176 -0.05 -12.48 30.18
N ILE A 177 0.57 -13.67 30.28
CA ILE A 177 -0.12 -14.93 30.58
C ILE A 177 -0.82 -14.84 31.94
N ASN A 178 -0.12 -14.39 32.97
CA ASN A 178 -0.66 -14.25 34.32
C ASN A 178 -1.81 -13.23 34.39
N LYS A 179 -1.74 -12.13 33.63
CA LYS A 179 -2.84 -11.16 33.51
C LYS A 179 -4.08 -11.77 32.85
N ILE A 180 -3.90 -12.55 31.78
CA ILE A 180 -5.01 -13.23 31.11
C ILE A 180 -5.66 -14.25 32.05
N ILE A 181 -4.85 -15.07 32.72
CA ILE A 181 -5.33 -16.06 33.70
C ILE A 181 -6.16 -15.35 34.77
N LYS A 182 -5.58 -14.32 35.43
CA LYS A 182 -6.29 -13.56 36.48
C LYS A 182 -7.61 -12.95 36.01
N ALA A 183 -7.68 -12.51 34.75
CA ALA A 183 -8.90 -11.91 34.18
C ALA A 183 -10.02 -12.92 33.87
N HIS A 184 -9.69 -14.21 33.72
CA HIS A 184 -10.62 -15.28 33.39
C HIS A 184 -10.87 -16.25 34.56
N THR A 185 -10.01 -16.24 35.58
CA THR A 185 -10.16 -17.09 36.76
C THR A 185 -11.46 -16.70 37.49
N GLY A 186 -12.33 -17.68 37.74
CA GLY A 186 -13.61 -17.48 38.44
C GLY A 186 -14.77 -16.98 37.58
N LYS A 187 -14.58 -16.78 36.27
CA LYS A 187 -15.69 -16.43 35.35
C LYS A 187 -16.31 -17.69 34.76
N THR A 188 -17.59 -17.90 35.00
CA THR A 188 -18.39 -18.94 34.34
C THR A 188 -18.88 -18.41 32.99
N VAL A 189 -18.62 -19.17 31.92
CA VAL A 189 -19.18 -18.86 30.60
C VAL A 189 -20.70 -18.99 30.67
N SER A 190 -21.45 -17.99 30.17
CA SER A 190 -22.92 -18.04 30.20
C SER A 190 -23.44 -19.24 29.42
N VAL A 191 -24.59 -19.77 29.84
CA VAL A 191 -25.23 -20.93 29.18
C VAL A 191 -25.45 -20.63 27.70
N GLU A 192 -25.95 -19.43 27.38
CA GLU A 192 -26.14 -18.96 26.01
C GLU A 192 -24.84 -18.97 25.19
N THR A 193 -23.74 -18.45 25.77
CA THR A 193 -22.43 -18.46 25.09
C THR A 193 -21.93 -19.89 24.88
N ARG A 194 -22.19 -20.79 25.84
CA ARG A 194 -21.78 -22.20 25.76
C ARG A 194 -22.53 -22.93 24.64
N GLU A 195 -23.82 -22.66 24.49
CA GLU A 195 -24.67 -23.23 23.44
C GLU A 195 -24.25 -22.74 22.05
N LEU A 196 -23.92 -21.44 21.90
CA LEU A 196 -23.41 -20.87 20.65
C LEU A 196 -22.07 -21.51 20.23
N ILE A 197 -21.15 -21.71 21.18
CA ILE A 197 -19.89 -22.40 20.92
C ILE A 197 -20.14 -23.85 20.48
N ARG A 198 -21.09 -24.54 21.12
CA ARG A 198 -21.46 -25.91 20.78
C ARG A 198 -22.03 -26.01 19.37
N GLN A 199 -22.91 -25.10 18.97
CA GLN A 199 -23.47 -25.10 17.61
C GLN A 199 -22.41 -24.79 16.55
N ALA A 200 -21.51 -23.85 16.81
CA ALA A 200 -20.41 -23.54 15.90
C ALA A 200 -19.44 -24.73 15.68
N ALA A 201 -19.27 -25.59 16.69
CA ALA A 201 -18.44 -26.79 16.60
C ALA A 201 -19.11 -27.94 15.82
N LEU A 202 -20.45 -27.99 15.77
CA LEU A 202 -21.22 -29.01 15.06
C LEU A 202 -21.53 -28.63 13.61
N GLY A 203 -21.35 -27.36 13.22
CA GLY A 203 -21.63 -26.82 11.89
C GLY A 203 -20.47 -26.90 10.89
N HIS A 204 -19.49 -27.78 11.12
CA HIS A 204 -18.33 -28.01 10.26
C HIS A 204 -18.26 -29.46 9.78
#